data_AF-A0A2G9XQ03-F1
#
_entry.id   AF-A0A2G9XQ03-F1
#
_cell.length_a   1.000
_cell.length_b   1.000
_cell.length_c   1.000
_cell.angle_alpha   90.00
_cell.angle_beta   90.00
_cell.angle_gamma   90.00
#
_symmetry.space_group_name_H-M   'P 1'
#
loop_
_entity.id
_entity.type
_entity.pdbx_description
1 polymer ?
#
loop_
_entity_poly.entity_id
_entity_poly.type
_entity_poly.pdbx_seq_one_letter_code
_entity_poly.pdbx_strand_id
1 'polypeptide(L)'
;MFNTIIRKVIGTKNDRELKRLGMTLLEVNDFEPRMMALSDAELTAKTSYFKERIKNGAELEDIIAEAFAAAREASRRTLLMRP
;
A
#
# COMPACT_ATOMS: atom_id res chain seq x y z
N MET A 1 -1.01 2.67 -39.19
CA MET A 1 -2.18 1.96 -38.63
C MET A 1 -1.81 0.74 -37.79
N PHE A 2 -0.80 -0.07 -38.14
CA PHE A 2 -0.37 -1.23 -37.33
C PHE A 2 0.15 -0.89 -35.91
N ASN A 3 0.83 0.24 -35.73
CA ASN A 3 1.38 0.67 -34.44
C ASN A 3 0.31 0.93 -33.35
N THR A 4 -0.90 1.33 -33.74
CA THR A 4 -1.99 1.64 -32.81
C THR A 4 -2.69 0.39 -32.31
N ILE A 5 -2.74 -0.66 -33.14
CA ILE A 5 -3.34 -1.96 -32.80
C ILE A 5 -2.41 -2.72 -31.84
N ILE A 6 -1.10 -2.70 -32.07
CA ILE A 6 -0.10 -3.33 -31.18
C ILE A 6 -0.09 -2.67 -29.79
N ARG A 7 -0.21 -1.33 -29.70
CA ARG A 7 -0.32 -0.62 -28.41
C ARG A 7 -1.59 -0.95 -27.64
N LYS A 8 -2.72 -1.20 -28.32
CA LYS A 8 -3.97 -1.65 -27.68
C LYS A 8 -3.89 -3.08 -27.13
N VAL A 9 -3.06 -3.93 -27.71
CA VAL A 9 -2.93 -5.36 -27.32
C VAL A 9 -1.86 -5.56 -26.23
N ILE A 10 -0.76 -4.80 -26.25
CA ILE A 10 0.34 -4.90 -25.26
C ILE A 10 0.12 -3.99 -24.04
N GLY A 11 -0.81 -3.03 -24.15
CA GLY A 11 -1.02 -1.98 -23.15
C GLY A 11 0.02 -0.87 -23.25
N THR A 12 -0.38 0.33 -22.86
CA THR A 12 0.52 1.49 -22.77
C THR A 12 1.48 1.35 -21.58
N LYS A 13 2.51 2.22 -21.52
CA LYS A 13 3.36 2.32 -20.32
C LYS A 13 2.51 2.66 -19.08
N ASN A 14 1.51 3.52 -19.25
CA ASN A 14 0.60 3.90 -18.17
C ASN A 14 -0.25 2.72 -17.71
N ASP A 15 -0.77 1.90 -18.62
CA ASP A 15 -1.58 0.70 -18.26
C ASP A 15 -0.75 -0.29 -17.44
N ARG A 16 0.52 -0.48 -17.80
CA ARG A 16 1.45 -1.34 -17.05
C ARG A 16 1.73 -0.78 -15.65
N GLU A 17 1.88 0.53 -15.53
CA GLU A 17 2.11 1.18 -14.24
C GLU A 17 0.86 1.12 -13.35
N LEU A 18 -0.33 1.38 -13.90
CA LEU A 18 -1.60 1.23 -13.19
C LEU A 18 -1.79 -0.21 -12.71
N LYS A 19 -1.43 -1.20 -13.53
CA LYS A 19 -1.48 -2.61 -13.12
C LYS A 19 -0.53 -2.88 -11.95
N ARG A 20 0.70 -2.35 -11.99
CA ARG A 20 1.69 -2.49 -10.90
C ARG A 20 1.17 -1.88 -9.59
N LEU A 21 0.68 -0.63 -9.64
CA LEU A 21 0.09 0.06 -8.49
C LEU A 21 -1.16 -0.66 -7.97
N GLY A 22 -1.97 -1.22 -8.88
CA GLY A 22 -3.14 -2.01 -8.53
C GLY A 22 -2.80 -3.25 -7.71
N MET A 23 -1.68 -3.92 -7.98
CA MET A 23 -1.22 -5.05 -7.18
C MET A 23 -0.83 -4.63 -5.75
N THR A 24 -0.07 -3.54 -5.61
CA THR A 24 0.26 -2.98 -4.30
C THR A 24 -1.01 -2.55 -3.54
N LEU A 25 -2.00 -1.96 -4.23
CA LEU A 25 -3.27 -1.58 -3.61
C LEU A 25 -4.04 -2.80 -3.07
N LEU A 26 -4.01 -3.94 -3.77
CA LEU A 26 -4.61 -5.18 -3.28
C LEU A 26 -3.93 -5.63 -1.98
N GLU A 27 -2.60 -5.65 -1.95
CA GLU A 27 -1.85 -6.00 -0.74
C GLU A 27 -2.17 -5.07 0.44
N VAL A 28 -2.27 -3.76 0.19
CA VAL A 28 -2.68 -2.77 1.22
C VAL A 28 -4.08 -3.08 1.75
N ASN A 29 -5.03 -3.41 0.87
CA ASN A 29 -6.40 -3.75 1.28
C ASN A 29 -6.45 -5.04 2.12
N ASP A 30 -5.60 -6.02 1.81
CA ASP A 30 -5.52 -7.27 2.58
C ASP A 30 -5.01 -7.07 4.02
N PHE A 31 -4.23 -6.01 4.28
CA PHE A 31 -3.81 -5.64 5.63
C PHE A 31 -4.86 -4.88 6.44
N GLU A 32 -5.88 -4.29 5.80
CA GLU A 32 -6.86 -3.43 6.47
C GLU A 32 -7.58 -4.10 7.64
N PRO A 33 -8.10 -5.35 7.54
CA PRO A 33 -8.76 -6.00 8.66
C PRO A 33 -7.84 -6.15 9.88
N ARG A 34 -6.53 -6.36 9.64
CA ARG A 34 -5.55 -6.47 10.72
C ARG A 34 -5.30 -5.13 11.40
N MET A 35 -5.27 -4.02 10.64
CA MET A 35 -5.09 -2.68 11.20
C MET A 35 -6.33 -2.21 11.96
N MET A 36 -7.53 -2.49 11.43
CA MET A 36 -8.80 -2.19 12.10
C MET A 36 -8.95 -2.89 13.46
N ALA A 37 -8.41 -4.10 13.59
CA ALA A 37 -8.45 -4.87 14.84
C ALA A 37 -7.53 -4.32 15.94
N LEU A 38 -6.58 -3.45 15.61
CA LEU A 38 -5.64 -2.87 16.58
C LEU A 38 -6.32 -1.77 17.42
N SER A 39 -5.97 -1.70 18.70
CA SER A 39 -6.19 -0.51 19.51
C SER A 39 -5.34 0.68 19.04
N ASP A 40 -5.65 1.90 19.49
CA ASP A 40 -4.88 3.09 19.14
C ASP A 40 -3.41 3.00 19.57
N ALA A 41 -3.16 2.38 20.72
CA ALA A 41 -1.81 2.14 21.23
C ALA A 41 -1.04 1.17 20.32
N GLU A 42 -1.67 0.06 19.92
CA GLU A 42 -1.06 -0.93 19.03
C GLU A 42 -0.82 -0.36 17.62
N LEU A 43 -1.77 0.42 17.09
CA LEU A 43 -1.62 1.09 15.81
C LEU A 43 -0.49 2.12 15.85
N THR A 44 -0.36 2.87 16.94
CA THR A 44 0.77 3.81 17.14
C THR A 44 2.10 3.06 17.21
N ALA A 45 2.15 1.91 17.89
CA ALA A 45 3.34 1.08 18.02
C ALA A 45 3.86 0.54 16.68
N LYS A 46 3.01 0.44 15.63
CA LYS A 46 3.45 0.07 14.28
C LYS A 46 4.54 0.98 13.73
N THR A 47 4.59 2.25 14.11
CA THR A 47 5.66 3.17 13.67
C THR A 47 7.04 2.70 14.17
N SER A 48 7.15 2.31 15.44
CA SER A 48 8.40 1.78 15.99
C SER A 48 8.77 0.45 15.35
N TYR A 49 7.77 -0.43 15.15
CA TYR A 49 7.94 -1.70 14.43
C TYR A 49 8.52 -1.51 13.01
N PHE A 50 8.00 -0.58 12.22
CA PHE A 50 8.53 -0.32 10.87
C PHE A 50 9.95 0.24 10.91
N LYS A 51 10.24 1.18 11.82
CA LYS A 51 11.59 1.74 12.00
C LYS A 51 12.61 0.64 12.35
N GLU A 52 12.22 -0.28 13.21
CA GLU A 52 13.07 -1.42 13.59
C GLU A 52 13.32 -2.36 12.40
N ARG A 53 12.30 -2.67 11.60
CA ARG A 53 12.46 -3.49 10.39
C ARG A 53 13.43 -2.86 9.40
N ILE A 54 13.31 -1.56 9.13
CA ILE A 54 14.23 -0.84 8.23
C ILE A 54 15.65 -0.86 8.82
N LYS A 55 15.79 -0.61 10.12
CA LYS A 55 17.10 -0.66 10.79
C LYS A 55 17.75 -2.05 10.68
N ASN A 56 16.94 -3.10 10.67
CA ASN A 56 17.38 -4.49 10.52
C ASN A 56 17.56 -4.92 9.06
N GLY A 57 17.48 -4.01 8.09
CA GLY A 57 17.81 -4.24 6.69
C GLY A 57 16.63 -4.44 5.75
N ALA A 58 15.38 -4.23 6.20
CA ALA A 58 14.25 -4.21 5.29
C ALA A 58 14.26 -2.95 4.40
N GLU A 59 13.90 -3.10 3.13
CA GLU A 59 13.68 -1.98 2.22
C GLU A 59 12.30 -1.35 2.44
N LEU A 60 12.07 -0.18 1.85
CA LEU A 60 10.76 0.50 1.97
C LEU A 60 9.66 -0.32 1.29
N GLU A 61 10.01 -0.96 0.18
CA GLU A 61 9.17 -1.87 -0.60
C GLU A 61 8.67 -3.05 0.25
N ASP A 62 9.47 -3.54 1.20
CA ASP A 62 9.09 -4.65 2.08
C ASP A 62 8.00 -4.29 3.10
N ILE A 63 7.84 -3.00 3.40
CA ILE A 63 6.90 -2.52 4.41
C ILE A 63 5.76 -1.68 3.82
N ILE A 64 5.84 -1.32 2.53
CA ILE A 64 4.97 -0.31 1.93
C ILE A 64 3.49 -0.64 2.10
N ALA A 65 3.10 -1.91 1.87
CA ALA A 65 1.71 -2.32 1.96
C ALA A 65 1.16 -2.21 3.39
N GLU A 66 1.90 -2.73 4.36
CA GLU A 66 1.51 -2.72 5.77
C GLU A 66 1.51 -1.30 6.36
N ALA A 67 2.52 -0.49 6.00
CA ALA A 67 2.65 0.90 6.44
C ALA A 67 1.52 1.79 5.89
N PHE A 68 1.16 1.62 4.62
CA PHE A 68 0.02 2.34 4.03
C PHE A 68 -1.30 1.93 4.68
N ALA A 69 -1.51 0.64 4.98
CA ALA A 69 -2.70 0.19 5.68
C ALA A 69 -2.79 0.81 7.09
N ALA A 70 -1.68 0.88 7.83
CA ALA A 70 -1.64 1.52 9.14
C ALA A 70 -1.93 3.03 9.06
N ALA A 71 -1.37 3.74 8.08
CA ALA A 71 -1.63 5.16 7.87
C ALA A 71 -3.08 5.44 7.44
N ARG A 72 -3.66 4.57 6.60
CA ARG A 72 -5.08 4.61 6.21
C ARG A 72 -5.98 4.48 7.43
N GLU A 73 -5.72 3.51 8.31
CA GLU A 73 -6.50 3.34 9.52
C GLU A 73 -6.36 4.53 10.47
N ALA A 74 -5.16 5.10 10.60
CA ALA A 74 -4.97 6.33 11.36
C ALA A 74 -5.79 7.50 10.81
N SER A 75 -5.81 7.69 9.48
CA SER A 75 -6.66 8.71 8.82
C SER A 75 -8.15 8.45 9.07
N ARG A 76 -8.59 7.19 9.02
CA ARG A 76 -9.98 6.80 9.29
C ARG A 76 -10.39 7.20 10.70
N ARG A 77 -9.54 6.98 11.70
CA ARG A 77 -9.82 7.29 13.11
C ARG A 77 -9.77 8.78 13.42
N THR A 78 -8.82 9.50 12.81
CA THR A 78 -8.53 10.90 13.18
C THR A 78 -9.22 11.93 12.29
N LEU A 79 -9.36 11.64 11.00
CA LEU A 79 -9.91 12.54 9.99
C LEU A 79 -11.26 12.08 9.45
N LEU A 80 -11.74 10.90 9.86
CA LEU A 80 -12.96 10.26 9.34
C LEU A 80 -12.91 10.04 7.81
N MET A 81 -11.70 9.85 7.28
CA MET A 81 -11.43 9.60 5.85
C MET A 81 -10.72 8.27 5.65
N ARG A 82 -11.11 7.51 4.61
CA ARG A 82 -10.46 6.25 4.23
C ARG A 82 -9.85 6.37 2.83
N PRO A 83 -8.60 6.88 2.71
CA PRO A 83 -7.90 7.03 1.44
C PRO A 83 -7.47 5.69 0.83
#